data_AF-A0A1G3LC90-F1
#
_entry.id   AF-A0A1G3LC90-F1
#
_cell.length_a   1.000
_cell.length_b   1.000
_cell.length_c   1.000
_cell.angle_alpha   90.00
_cell.angle_beta   90.00
_cell.angle_gamma   90.00
#
_symmetry.space_group_name_H-M   'P 1'
#
loop_
_entity.id
_entity.type
_entity.pdbx_description
1 polymer ?
#
loop_
_entity_poly.entity_id
_entity_poly.type
_entity_poly.pdbx_seq_one_letter_code
_entity_poly.pdbx_strand_id
1 'polypeptide(L)'
;MFVGIAVDFVTDDSKIKVDQILKEYGLKKIQINLYESFEFPSKKLGNLKKDITECLDMDDKLRLYQFPLDDTFKISYIENRKWKRLSITQ
;
A
#
# COMPACT_ATOMS: atom_id res chain seq x y z
N MET A 1 -8.19 1.07 -10.94
CA MET A 1 -8.52 -0.01 -9.99
C MET A 1 -8.66 0.60 -8.61
N PHE A 2 -9.55 0.08 -7.77
CA PHE A 2 -9.58 0.40 -6.36
C PHE A 2 -8.30 -0.09 -5.67
N VAL A 3 -7.79 0.74 -4.76
CA VAL A 3 -6.69 0.43 -3.85
C VAL A 3 -7.06 0.90 -2.44
N GLY A 4 -6.94 0.02 -1.46
CA GLY A 4 -6.96 0.34 -0.04
C GLY A 4 -5.64 -0.06 0.63
N ILE A 5 -5.11 0.77 1.52
CA ILE A 5 -3.85 0.54 2.21
C ILE A 5 -4.05 0.70 3.71
N ALA A 6 -3.82 -0.37 4.45
CA ALA A 6 -3.75 -0.36 5.90
C ALA A 6 -2.29 -0.44 6.34
N VAL A 7 -1.87 0.44 7.27
CA VAL A 7 -0.49 0.52 7.73
C VAL A 7 -0.42 0.63 9.24
N ASP A 8 0.40 -0.20 9.86
CA ASP A 8 0.81 -0.04 11.26
C ASP A 8 2.26 0.44 11.26
N PHE A 9 2.46 1.67 11.75
CA PHE A 9 3.77 2.29 11.89
C PHE A 9 4.32 2.08 13.29
N VAL A 10 5.61 1.79 13.37
CA VAL A 10 6.36 1.70 14.63
C VAL A 10 6.94 3.05 15.02
N THR A 11 7.30 3.89 14.05
CA THR A 11 7.88 5.21 14.29
C THR A 11 7.05 6.32 13.64
N ASP A 12 7.15 7.54 14.19
CA ASP A 12 6.54 8.72 13.57
C ASP A 12 7.26 9.12 12.28
N ASP A 13 8.55 8.79 12.13
CA ASP A 13 9.33 9.08 10.93
C ASP A 13 8.83 8.27 9.72
N SER A 14 8.64 6.95 9.87
CA SER A 14 8.11 6.11 8.79
C SER A 14 6.67 6.52 8.44
N LYS A 15 5.87 6.88 9.44
CA LYS A 15 4.52 7.42 9.26
C LYS A 15 4.52 8.70 8.40
N ILE A 16 5.38 9.67 8.71
CA ILE A 16 5.46 10.94 7.96
C ILE A 16 5.87 10.67 6.50
N LYS A 17 6.92 9.86 6.31
CA LYS A 17 7.44 9.53 4.97
C LYS A 17 6.40 8.81 4.11
N VAL A 18 5.77 7.76 4.65
CA VAL A 18 4.76 6.99 3.93
C VAL A 18 3.51 7.84 3.67
N ASP A 19 3.05 8.64 4.63
CA ASP A 19 1.90 9.55 4.41
C ASP A 19 2.13 10.51 3.22
N GLN A 20 3.35 11.05 3.10
CA GLN A 20 3.72 11.92 2.00
C GLN A 20 3.71 11.17 0.65
N ILE A 21 4.36 10.00 0.57
CA ILE A 21 4.35 9.16 -0.65
C ILE A 21 2.91 8.82 -1.06
N LEU A 22 2.08 8.35 -0.12
CA LEU A 22 0.70 7.97 -0.45
C LEU A 22 -0.12 9.14 -1.02
N LYS A 23 0.08 10.35 -0.50
CA LYS A 23 -0.55 11.57 -1.02
C LYS A 23 -0.07 11.94 -2.42
N GLU A 24 1.24 11.85 -2.69
CA GLU A 24 1.82 12.13 -4.01
C GLU A 24 1.30 11.17 -5.09
N TYR A 25 0.99 9.93 -4.70
CA TYR A 25 0.35 8.95 -5.56
C TYR A 25 -1.17 9.12 -5.70
N GLY A 26 -1.76 10.11 -5.03
CA GLY A 26 -3.18 10.44 -5.11
C GLY A 26 -4.08 9.58 -4.23
N LEU A 27 -3.53 8.86 -3.23
CA LEU A 27 -4.34 8.19 -2.22
C LEU A 27 -4.80 9.20 -1.17
N LYS A 28 -6.04 9.04 -0.71
CA LYS A 28 -6.63 9.86 0.33
C LYS A 28 -6.57 9.13 1.66
N LYS A 29 -6.18 9.83 2.72
CA LYS A 29 -6.26 9.33 4.08
C LYS A 29 -7.72 9.36 4.54
N ILE A 30 -8.30 8.19 4.78
CA ILE A 30 -9.71 8.04 5.19
C ILE A 30 -9.81 7.80 6.71
N GLN A 31 -8.80 7.16 7.30
CA GLN A 31 -8.67 6.98 8.75
C GLN A 31 -7.19 7.10 9.17
N ILE A 32 -6.90 7.04 10.48
CA ILE A 32 -5.54 7.26 11.03
C ILE A 32 -4.47 6.40 10.32
N ASN A 33 -4.81 5.15 10.02
CA ASN A 33 -3.93 4.14 9.43
C ASN A 33 -4.50 3.53 8.14
N LEU A 34 -5.44 4.23 7.48
CA LEU A 34 -6.13 3.74 6.28
C LEU A 34 -6.13 4.80 5.18
N TYR A 35 -5.70 4.38 3.99
CA TYR A 35 -5.61 5.20 2.79
C TYR A 35 -6.31 4.50 1.62
N GLU A 36 -7.01 5.26 0.78
CA GLU A 36 -7.77 4.67 -0.32
C GLU A 36 -7.70 5.51 -1.60
N SER A 37 -7.85 4.85 -2.74
CA SER A 37 -8.10 5.46 -4.04
C SER A 37 -9.05 4.56 -4.85
N PHE A 38 -10.18 5.12 -5.27
CA PHE A 38 -11.16 4.42 -6.11
C PHE A 38 -10.64 4.21 -7.55
N GLU A 39 -9.80 5.12 -8.03
CA GLU A 39 -9.28 5.14 -9.40
C GLU A 39 -7.75 5.21 -9.42
N PHE A 40 -7.10 4.13 -8.95
CA PHE A 40 -5.66 4.02 -9.00
C PHE A 40 -5.17 3.44 -10.34
N PRO A 41 -4.16 4.05 -11.01
CA PRO A 41 -3.56 3.51 -12.23
C PRO A 41 -2.71 2.26 -11.96
N SER A 42 -3.10 1.09 -12.51
CA SER A 42 -2.39 -0.18 -12.29
C SER A 42 -0.90 -0.13 -12.66
N LYS A 43 -0.55 0.65 -13.70
CA LYS A 43 0.84 0.86 -14.15
C LYS A 43 1.74 1.53 -13.09
N LYS A 44 1.17 2.33 -12.17
CA LYS A 44 1.91 3.00 -11.09
C LYS A 44 2.15 2.11 -9.87
N LEU A 45 1.52 0.93 -9.81
CA LEU A 45 1.57 0.05 -8.66
C LEU A 45 2.99 -0.41 -8.32
N GLY A 46 3.81 -0.73 -9.33
CA GLY A 46 5.19 -1.17 -9.12
C GLY A 46 6.03 -0.09 -8.43
N ASN A 47 5.92 1.15 -8.90
CA ASN A 47 6.64 2.29 -8.34
C ASN A 47 6.14 2.62 -6.93
N LEU A 48 4.81 2.65 -6.71
CA LEU A 48 4.24 2.86 -5.38
C LEU A 48 4.80 1.85 -4.37
N LYS A 49 4.84 0.57 -4.74
CA LYS A 49 5.37 -0.49 -3.89
C LYS A 49 6.84 -0.30 -3.55
N LYS A 50 7.63 0.12 -4.53
CA LYS A 50 9.06 0.42 -4.36
C LYS A 50 9.25 1.58 -3.39
N ASP A 51 8.60 2.71 -3.63
CA ASP A 51 8.77 3.94 -2.84
C ASP A 51 8.31 3.75 -1.39
N ILE A 52 7.21 3.01 -1.18
CA ILE A 52 6.77 2.58 0.16
C ILE A 52 7.87 1.76 0.86
N THR A 53 8.49 0.82 0.16
CA THR A 53 9.51 -0.08 0.76
C THR A 53 10.75 0.68 1.20
N GLU A 54 11.09 1.76 0.50
CA GLU A 54 12.22 2.64 0.86
C GLU A 54 11.92 3.52 2.09
N CYS A 55 10.64 3.72 2.41
CA CYS A 55 10.19 4.56 3.53
C CYS A 55 9.81 3.79 4.80
N LEU A 56 9.64 2.47 4.72
CA LEU A 56 9.21 1.64 5.85
C LEU A 56 10.38 1.18 6.72
N ASP A 57 10.14 1.17 8.02
CA ASP A 57 10.99 0.50 9.00
C ASP A 57 10.80 -1.02 8.94
N MET A 58 11.76 -1.76 9.52
CA MET A 58 11.77 -3.22 9.47
C MET A 58 10.52 -3.86 10.11
N ASP A 59 10.01 -3.23 11.17
CA ASP A 59 8.89 -3.72 11.97
C ASP A 59 7.53 -3.13 11.56
N ASP A 60 7.51 -2.20 10.60
CA ASP A 60 6.27 -1.66 10.06
C ASP A 60 5.49 -2.74 9.30
N LYS A 61 4.16 -2.71 9.44
CA LYS A 61 3.28 -3.65 8.74
C LYS A 61 2.41 -2.89 7.75
N LEU A 62 2.32 -3.40 6.54
CA LEU A 62 1.50 -2.80 5.50
C LEU A 62 0.75 -3.86 4.70
N ARG A 63 -0.54 -3.61 4.48
CA ARG A 63 -1.40 -4.37 3.56
C ARG A 63 -2.01 -3.46 2.52
N LEU A 64 -2.01 -3.95 1.29
CA LEU A 64 -2.48 -3.30 0.09
C LEU A 64 -3.57 -4.16 -0.55
N TYR A 65 -4.81 -3.74 -0.43
CA TYR A 65 -5.99 -4.37 -1.01
C TYR A 65 -6.27 -3.77 -2.37
N GLN A 66 -6.53 -4.61 -3.38
CA GLN A 66 -6.50 -4.19 -4.78
C GLN A 66 -7.62 -4.88 -5.54
N PHE A 67 -8.44 -4.09 -6.26
CA PHE A 67 -9.53 -4.63 -7.06
C PHE A 67 -9.95 -3.71 -8.21
N PRO A 68 -10.13 -4.22 -9.43
CA PRO A 68 -9.54 -5.46 -9.94
C PRO A 68 -8.03 -5.27 -10.18
N LEU A 69 -7.24 -6.29 -9.86
CA LEU A 69 -5.86 -6.42 -10.34
C LEU A 69 -5.70 -7.76 -11.04
N ASP A 70 -5.47 -7.74 -12.35
CA ASP A 70 -5.59 -8.91 -13.22
C ASP A 70 -6.94 -9.63 -12.99
N ASP A 71 -8.02 -8.85 -13.13
CA ASP A 71 -9.43 -9.26 -13.01
C ASP A 71 -9.86 -9.94 -11.68
N THR A 72 -9.00 -9.86 -10.65
CA THR A 72 -9.25 -10.52 -9.37
C THR A 72 -8.96 -9.58 -8.19
N PHE A 73 -9.46 -9.95 -7.01
CA PHE A 73 -9.10 -9.29 -5.76
C PHE A 73 -7.75 -9.82 -5.26
N LYS A 74 -6.83 -8.90 -5.00
CA LYS A 74 -5.47 -9.23 -4.55
C LYS A 74 -5.13 -8.44 -3.30
N ILE A 75 -4.45 -9.11 -2.37
CA ILE A 75 -3.85 -8.49 -1.20
C ILE A 75 -2.34 -8.60 -1.35
N SER A 76 -1.64 -7.47 -1.44
CA SER A 76 -0.19 -7.43 -1.31
C SER A 76 0.19 -7.01 0.10
N TYR A 77 1.26 -7.56 0.66
CA TYR A 77 1.74 -7.18 1.98
C TYR A 77 3.27 -7.22 2.01
N ILE A 78 3.87 -6.48 2.94
CA ILE A 78 5.32 -6.51 3.14
C ILE A 78 5.62 -7.42 4.32
N GLU A 79 6.61 -8.28 4.14
CA GLU A 79 7.23 -9.05 5.21
C GLU A 79 8.73 -9.14 4.93
N ASN A 80 9.57 -8.83 5.91
CA ASN A 80 11.04 -8.82 5.75
C ASN A 80 11.50 -7.98 4.54
N ARG A 81 10.92 -6.79 4.37
CA ARG A 81 11.15 -5.87 3.22
C ARG A 81 10.87 -6.47 1.83
N LYS A 82 10.14 -7.59 1.75
CA LYS A 82 9.75 -8.21 0.49
C LYS A 82 8.24 -8.17 0.34
N TRP A 83 7.79 -7.81 -0.86
CA TRP A 83 6.38 -7.87 -1.22
C TRP A 83 5.94 -9.32 -1.41
N LYS A 84 4.95 -9.73 -0.64
CA LYS A 84 4.20 -10.96 -0.79
C LYS A 84 2.80 -10.64 -1.30
N ARG A 85 2.11 -11.67 -1.79
CA ARG A 85 0.78 -11.53 -2.38
C ARG A 85 -0.11 -12.71 -2.02
N LEU A 86 -1.36 -12.42 -1.70
CA LEU A 86 -2.46 -13.36 -1.63
C LEU A 86 -3.40 -13.04 -2.79
N SER A 87 -3.73 -14.06 -3.58
CA SER A 87 -4.74 -13.96 -4.63
C SER A 87 -5.95 -14.75 -4.18
N ILE A 88 -7.14 -14.14 -4.21
CA ILE A 88 -8.39 -14.88 -4.03
C ILE A 88 -8.80 -15.34 -5.42
N THR A 89 -8.45 -16.58 -5.77
CA THR A 89 -8.98 -17.24 -6.97
C THR A 89 -10.25 -17.98 -6.58
N GLN A 90 -11.35 -17.68 -7.28
CA GLN A 90 -12.54 -18.53 -7.28
C GLN A 90 -12.29 -19.79 -8.09
#